data_AF-A0A7J7SIN4-F1
#
_entry.id   AF-A0A7J7SIN4-F1
#
_cell.length_a   1.000
_cell.length_b   1.000
_cell.length_c   1.000
_cell.angle_alpha   90.00
_cell.angle_beta   90.00
_cell.angle_gamma   90.00
#
_symmetry.space_group_name_H-M   'P 1'
#
loop_
_entity.id
_entity.type
_entity.pdbx_description
1 polymer ?
#
loop_
_entity_poly.entity_id
_entity_poly.type
_entity_poly.pdbx_seq_one_letter_code
_entity_poly.pdbx_strand_id
1 'polypeptide(L)'
;MNLFRFLGDLSHLLAIILLLLKIWKSRSCAGISGKSQVLFAVVFTARYLDLFTNYISLYNTCMKVVYIACSFTTVWMIYSKFKATYDGNHDTFRVEFLVVPTAILAFLVNHDFTPLEILWTFSIYLESVAILPQLFMS
;
A
#
# COMPACT_ATOMS: atom_id res chain seq x y z
N MET A 1 12.39 12.68 -15.00
CA MET A 1 10.99 12.48 -14.56
C MET A 1 10.11 12.91 -15.72
N ASN A 2 9.23 12.04 -16.20
CA ASN A 2 8.35 12.35 -17.35
C ASN A 2 7.02 12.90 -16.83
N LEU A 3 6.35 13.78 -17.60
CA LEU A 3 5.11 14.44 -17.20
C LEU A 3 4.02 13.44 -16.76
N PHE A 4 3.84 12.35 -17.51
CA PHE A 4 2.84 11.32 -17.18
C PHE A 4 3.11 10.64 -15.83
N ARG A 5 4.37 10.35 -15.52
CA ARG A 5 4.75 9.73 -14.25
C ARG A 5 4.48 10.68 -13.09
N PHE A 6 4.84 11.95 -13.24
CA PHE A 6 4.57 12.97 -12.23
C PHE A 6 3.07 13.14 -11.95
N LEU A 7 2.24 13.20 -13.00
CA LEU A 7 0.79 13.29 -12.84
C LEU A 7 0.18 12.03 -12.20
N GLY A 8 0.70 10.85 -12.55
CA GLY A 8 0.31 9.58 -11.91
C GLY A 8 0.64 9.58 -10.41
N ASP A 9 1.84 10.00 -10.04
CA ASP A 9 2.26 10.11 -8.64
C ASP A 9 1.37 11.11 -7.86
N LEU A 10 1.02 12.24 -8.47
CA LEU A 10 0.14 13.22 -7.83
C LEU A 10 -1.29 12.68 -7.66
N SER A 11 -1.82 11.98 -8.66
CA SER A 11 -3.14 11.36 -8.61
C SER A 11 -3.22 10.27 -7.54
N HIS A 12 -2.17 9.45 -7.43
CA HIS A 12 -2.08 8.41 -6.39
C HIS A 12 -2.02 9.04 -4.99
N LEU A 13 -1.18 10.05 -4.79
CA LEU A 13 -1.13 10.78 -3.52
C LEU A 13 -2.49 11.40 -3.15
N LEU A 14 -3.18 12.00 -4.13
CA LEU A 14 -4.51 12.57 -3.93
C LEU A 14 -5.51 11.51 -3.46
N ALA A 15 -5.52 10.32 -4.06
CA ALA A 15 -6.42 9.23 -3.66
C ALA A 15 -6.20 8.80 -2.21
N ILE A 16 -4.93 8.67 -1.79
CA ILE A 16 -4.58 8.31 -0.41
C ILE A 16 -5.04 9.39 0.58
N ILE A 17 -4.79 10.66 0.25
CA ILE A 17 -5.20 11.79 1.10
C ILE A 17 -6.73 11.85 1.21
N LEU A 18 -7.45 11.66 0.11
CA LEU A 18 -8.92 11.66 0.11
C LEU A 18 -9.48 10.54 0.99
N LEU A 19 -8.90 9.34 0.94
CA LEU A 19 -9.32 8.23 1.81
C LEU A 19 -9.08 8.57 3.29
N LEU A 20 -7.90 9.08 3.62
CA LEU A 20 -7.55 9.43 5.00
C LEU A 20 -8.46 10.55 5.53
N LEU A 21 -8.70 11.59 4.73
CA LEU A 21 -9.63 12.66 5.05
C LEU A 21 -11.07 12.16 5.19
N LYS A 22 -11.52 11.22 4.35
CA LYS A 22 -12.84 10.60 4.44
C LYS A 22 -13.00 9.93 5.81
N ILE A 23 -12.07 9.05 6.20
CA ILE A 23 -12.11 8.36 7.51
C ILE A 23 -12.03 9.37 8.66
N TRP A 24 -11.17 10.38 8.56
CA TRP A 24 -10.99 11.38 9.62
C TRP A 24 -12.25 12.23 9.82
N LYS A 25 -12.86 12.73 8.74
CA LYS A 25 -14.04 13.60 8.79
C LYS A 25 -15.31 12.83 9.16
N SER A 26 -15.50 11.63 8.62
CA SER A 26 -16.66 10.78 8.96
C SER A 26 -16.53 10.14 10.33
N ARG A 27 -15.32 10.10 10.91
CA ARG A 27 -14.99 9.36 12.14
C ARG A 27 -15.36 7.87 12.04
N SER A 28 -15.36 7.33 10.82
CA SER A 28 -15.80 5.98 10.52
C SER A 28 -15.03 5.38 9.35
N CYS A 29 -14.64 4.11 9.50
CA CYS A 29 -14.03 3.29 8.45
C CYS A 29 -14.99 2.23 7.88
N ALA A 30 -16.31 2.42 8.07
CA ALA A 30 -17.32 1.52 7.49
C ALA A 30 -17.17 1.42 5.95
N GLY A 31 -17.25 0.19 5.44
CA GLY A 31 -17.11 -0.14 4.01
C GLY A 31 -15.68 -0.06 3.46
N ILE A 32 -14.66 0.03 4.31
CA ILE A 32 -13.25 0.03 3.89
C ILE A 32 -12.59 -1.27 4.37
N SER A 33 -11.99 -2.01 3.44
CA SER A 33 -11.21 -3.19 3.75
C SER A 33 -9.89 -2.79 4.41
N GLY A 34 -9.73 -3.18 5.67
CA GLY A 34 -8.50 -3.00 6.41
C GLY A 34 -7.40 -3.88 5.83
N LYS A 35 -7.74 -5.04 5.28
CA LYS A 35 -6.79 -5.95 4.64
C LYS A 35 -6.14 -5.32 3.42
N SER A 36 -6.91 -4.69 2.52
CA SER A 36 -6.32 -3.95 1.38
C SER A 36 -5.38 -2.83 1.84
N GLN A 37 -5.72 -2.08 2.88
CA GLN A 37 -4.86 -1.01 3.39
C GLN A 37 -3.55 -1.55 3.99
N VAL A 38 -3.58 -2.71 4.64
CA VAL A 38 -2.37 -3.40 5.09
C VAL A 38 -1.51 -3.84 3.91
N LEU A 39 -2.11 -4.40 2.85
CA LEU A 39 -1.37 -4.79 1.65
C LEU A 39 -0.67 -3.58 1.00
N PHE A 40 -1.36 -2.44 0.86
CA PHE A 40 -0.73 -1.21 0.35
C PHE A 40 0.41 -0.70 1.26
N ALA A 41 0.26 -0.78 2.58
CA ALA A 41 1.35 -0.44 3.50
C ALA A 41 2.57 -1.36 3.33
N VAL A 42 2.36 -2.66 3.13
CA VAL A 42 3.43 -3.63 2.82
C VAL A 42 4.09 -3.31 1.48
N VAL A 43 3.31 -2.99 0.45
CA VAL A 43 3.82 -2.57 -0.88
C VAL A 43 4.77 -1.39 -0.74
N PHE A 44 4.34 -0.29 -0.10
CA PHE A 44 5.18 0.90 0.02
C PHE A 44 6.41 0.65 0.90
N THR A 45 6.27 -0.17 1.94
CA THR A 45 7.41 -0.55 2.78
C THR A 45 8.45 -1.31 1.98
N ALA A 46 8.06 -2.35 1.25
CA ALA A 46 8.98 -3.17 0.46
C ALA A 46 9.61 -2.38 -0.71
N ARG A 47 8.81 -1.55 -1.38
CA ARG A 47 9.25 -0.76 -2.54
C ARG A 47 10.29 0.31 -2.20
N TYR A 48 10.15 0.92 -1.03
CA TYR A 48 10.92 2.11 -0.66
C TYR A 48 11.99 1.82 0.40
N LEU A 49 12.42 0.56 0.56
CA LEU A 49 13.59 0.21 1.39
C LEU A 49 14.87 0.87 0.90
N ASP A 50 14.94 1.23 -0.38
CA ASP A 50 16.05 1.98 -0.98
C ASP A 50 16.17 3.42 -0.44
N LEU A 51 15.20 3.90 0.35
CA LEU A 51 15.24 5.20 1.02
C LEU A 51 16.50 5.39 1.89
N PHE A 52 17.02 4.30 2.46
CA PHE A 52 18.21 4.33 3.32
C PHE A 52 19.52 4.13 2.57
N THR A 53 19.47 3.71 1.30
CA THR A 53 20.66 3.37 0.52
C THR A 53 20.91 4.32 -0.64
N ASN A 54 19.85 4.90 -1.21
CA ASN A 54 19.92 5.68 -2.44
C ASN A 54 19.19 7.02 -2.29
N TYR A 55 19.95 8.12 -2.36
CA TYR A 55 19.38 9.46 -2.47
C TYR A 55 19.30 9.89 -3.93
N ILE A 56 18.09 10.06 -4.44
CA ILE A 56 17.84 10.52 -5.82
C ILE A 56 17.58 12.03 -5.83
N SER A 57 16.61 12.48 -5.04
CA SER A 57 16.24 13.89 -4.90
C SER A 57 15.37 14.11 -3.68
N LEU A 58 15.31 15.36 -3.19
CA LEU A 58 14.44 15.74 -2.07
C LEU A 58 12.98 15.39 -2.34
N TYR A 59 12.48 15.66 -3.55
CA TYR A 59 11.12 15.31 -3.96
C TYR A 59 10.86 13.80 -3.85
N ASN A 60 11.78 12.97 -4.36
CA ASN A 60 11.63 11.51 -4.32
C ASN A 60 11.58 10.99 -2.88
N THR A 61 12.54 11.43 -2.05
CA THR A 61 12.62 11.05 -0.63
C THR A 61 11.37 11.49 0.12
N CYS A 62 10.94 12.75 -0.04
CA CYS A 62 9.72 13.26 0.60
C CYS A 62 8.48 12.48 0.19
N MET A 63 8.29 12.20 -1.11
CA MET A 63 7.13 11.44 -1.59
C MET A 63 7.10 10.03 -1.01
N LYS A 64 8.23 9.32 -0.99
CA LYS A 64 8.34 7.98 -0.37
C LYS A 64 7.93 8.00 1.10
N VAL A 65 8.44 8.97 1.86
CA VAL A 65 8.09 9.13 3.28
C VAL A 65 6.60 9.43 3.46
N VAL A 66 6.02 10.29 2.62
CA VAL A 66 4.58 10.61 2.67
C VAL A 66 3.73 9.37 2.37
N TYR A 67 4.06 8.58 1.35
CA TYR A 67 3.33 7.34 1.04
C TYR A 67 3.36 6.34 2.20
N ILE A 68 4.53 6.12 2.80
CA ILE A 68 4.68 5.26 3.97
C ILE A 68 3.87 5.82 5.14
N ALA A 69 4.06 7.09 5.50
CA ALA A 69 3.39 7.70 6.64
C ALA A 69 1.85 7.66 6.50
N CYS A 70 1.32 8.01 5.32
CA CYS A 70 -0.12 7.99 5.08
C CYS A 70 -0.70 6.57 5.09
N SER A 71 -0.03 5.58 4.49
CA SER A 71 -0.51 4.19 4.50
C SER A 71 -0.56 3.60 5.91
N PHE A 72 0.51 3.76 6.70
CA PHE A 72 0.52 3.35 8.11
C PHE A 72 -0.51 4.12 8.95
N THR A 73 -0.71 5.41 8.68
CA THR A 73 -1.74 6.20 9.37
C THR A 73 -3.14 5.66 9.07
N THR A 74 -3.44 5.33 7.82
CA THR A 74 -4.73 4.72 7.44
C THR A 74 -4.95 3.38 8.14
N VAL A 75 -3.93 2.52 8.17
CA VAL A 75 -3.98 1.23 8.89
C VAL A 75 -4.23 1.46 10.39
N TRP A 76 -3.51 2.39 11.03
CA TRP A 76 -3.71 2.75 12.43
C TRP A 76 -5.13 3.30 12.69
N MET A 77 -5.65 4.12 11.78
CA MET A 77 -7.00 4.66 11.88
C MET A 77 -8.05 3.56 11.84
N ILE A 78 -7.89 2.55 10.99
CA ILE A 78 -8.83 1.42 10.86
C ILE A 78 -8.74 0.48 12.06
N TYR A 79 -7.55 -0.01 12.40
CA TYR A 79 -7.39 -1.07 13.41
C TYR A 79 -7.28 -0.57 14.85
N SER A 80 -7.03 0.72 15.07
CA SER A 80 -6.93 1.30 16.42
C SER A 80 -7.95 2.42 16.65
N LYS A 81 -7.86 3.54 15.91
CA LYS A 81 -8.62 4.76 16.25
C LYS A 81 -10.14 4.62 16.03
N PHE A 82 -10.55 4.01 14.93
CA PHE A 82 -11.95 3.83 14.51
C PHE A 82 -12.34 2.35 14.39
N LYS A 83 -11.65 1.47 15.13
CA LYS A 83 -11.87 0.02 15.15
C LYS A 83 -13.33 -0.38 15.38
N ALA A 84 -14.08 0.39 16.16
CA ALA A 84 -15.49 0.12 16.44
C ALA A 84 -16.38 0.18 15.18
N THR A 85 -15.95 0.88 14.13
CA THR A 85 -16.66 1.01 12.84
C THR A 85 -16.10 0.10 11.75
N TYR A 86 -15.05 -0.67 12.08
CA TYR A 86 -14.43 -1.59 11.13
C TYR A 86 -15.24 -2.88 11.05
N ASP A 87 -15.65 -3.22 9.83
CA ASP A 87 -16.48 -4.38 9.58
C ASP A 87 -15.65 -5.62 9.24
N GLY A 88 -15.05 -6.21 10.28
CA GLY A 88 -14.23 -7.41 10.13
C GLY A 88 -15.02 -8.66 9.69
N ASN A 89 -16.34 -8.67 9.83
CA ASN A 89 -17.19 -9.79 9.42
C ASN A 89 -17.40 -9.83 7.91
N HIS A 90 -17.34 -8.67 7.24
CA HIS A 90 -17.46 -8.57 5.79
C HIS A 90 -16.06 -8.49 5.11
N ASP A 91 -14.99 -8.10 5.83
CA ASP A 91 -13.60 -8.17 5.32
C ASP A 91 -12.97 -9.57 5.50
N THR A 92 -13.56 -10.60 4.89
CA THR A 92 -13.18 -12.02 5.10
C THR A 92 -12.14 -12.55 4.12
N PHE A 93 -11.68 -11.73 3.17
CA PHE A 93 -10.74 -12.16 2.13
C PHE A 93 -9.43 -12.74 2.71
N ARG A 94 -8.97 -13.87 2.18
CA ARG A 94 -7.74 -14.55 2.64
C ARG A 94 -6.51 -14.02 1.91
N VAL A 95 -5.82 -13.06 2.54
CA VAL A 95 -4.68 -12.34 1.94
C VAL A 95 -3.47 -13.24 1.68
N GLU A 96 -3.39 -14.41 2.31
CA GLU A 96 -2.32 -15.39 2.11
C GLU A 96 -2.27 -15.86 0.65
N PHE A 97 -3.44 -15.97 0.00
CA PHE A 97 -3.53 -16.30 -1.43
C PHE A 97 -3.03 -15.20 -2.37
N LEU A 98 -2.74 -14.00 -1.84
CA LEU A 98 -2.11 -12.93 -2.61
C LEU A 98 -0.63 -12.82 -2.28
N VAL A 99 -0.30 -12.79 -0.99
CA VAL A 99 1.08 -12.59 -0.52
C VAL A 99 1.98 -13.75 -0.91
N VAL A 100 1.53 -15.00 -0.75
CA VAL A 100 2.37 -16.17 -1.04
C VAL A 100 2.67 -16.30 -2.53
N PRO A 101 1.69 -16.26 -3.46
CA PRO A 101 1.99 -16.35 -4.89
C PRO A 101 2.80 -15.18 -5.41
N THR A 102 2.57 -13.95 -4.93
CA THR A 102 3.35 -12.78 -5.37
C THR A 102 4.78 -12.83 -4.86
N ALA A 103 5.02 -13.35 -3.64
CA ALA A 103 6.36 -13.57 -3.11
C ALA A 103 7.11 -14.67 -3.88
N ILE A 104 6.45 -15.80 -4.16
CA ILE A 104 7.03 -16.88 -4.98
C ILE A 104 7.37 -16.35 -6.38
N LEU A 105 6.43 -15.64 -7.01
CA LEU A 105 6.65 -15.09 -8.35
C LEU A 105 7.80 -14.08 -8.37
N ALA A 106 7.90 -13.19 -7.38
CA ALA A 106 9.01 -12.24 -7.28
C ALA A 106 10.37 -12.92 -7.09
N PHE A 107 10.41 -14.07 -6.42
CA PHE A 107 11.62 -14.85 -6.26
C PHE A 107 12.03 -15.57 -7.55
N LEU A 108 11.07 -16.06 -8.32
CA LEU A 108 11.31 -16.81 -9.57
C LEU A 108 11.53 -15.90 -10.80
N VAL A 109 10.85 -14.75 -10.83
CA VAL A 109 10.82 -13.81 -11.96
C VAL A 109 11.17 -12.43 -11.42
N ASN A 110 12.46 -12.11 -11.42
CA ASN A 110 13.02 -10.79 -11.10
C ASN A 110 14.08 -10.42 -12.13
N HIS A 111 14.50 -9.14 -12.14
CA HIS A 111 15.57 -8.68 -13.01
C HIS A 111 16.95 -9.10 -12.50
N ASP A 112 17.19 -8.94 -11.21
CA ASP A 112 18.44 -9.32 -10.54
C ASP A 112 18.16 -10.05 -9.23
N PHE A 113 18.95 -11.08 -8.95
CA PHE A 113 18.77 -11.91 -7.75
C PHE A 113 19.42 -11.28 -6.50
N THR A 114 18.98 -10.08 -6.15
CA THR A 114 19.40 -9.36 -4.94
C THR A 114 18.21 -9.14 -4.00
N PRO A 115 18.42 -9.07 -2.68
CA PRO A 115 17.31 -8.90 -1.73
C PRO A 115 16.45 -7.65 -1.99
N LEU A 116 17.07 -6.53 -2.37
CA LEU A 116 16.35 -5.29 -2.66
C LEU A 116 15.53 -5.40 -3.96
N GLU A 117 16.07 -6.01 -5.00
CA GLU A 117 15.36 -6.18 -6.27
C GLU A 117 14.20 -7.18 -6.16
N ILE A 118 14.37 -8.25 -5.39
CA ILE A 118 13.29 -9.21 -5.10
C ILE A 118 12.17 -8.52 -4.32
N LEU A 119 12.49 -7.71 -3.30
CA LEU A 119 11.49 -6.96 -2.52
C LEU A 119 10.80 -5.88 -3.35
N TRP A 120 11.53 -5.23 -4.25
CA TRP A 120 10.97 -4.28 -5.21
C TRP A 120 10.00 -4.96 -6.18
N THR A 121 10.41 -6.09 -6.76
CA THR A 121 9.57 -6.91 -7.66
C THR A 121 8.33 -7.45 -6.95
N PHE A 122 8.49 -7.93 -5.71
CA PHE A 122 7.38 -8.34 -4.84
C PHE A 122 6.38 -7.20 -4.64
N SER A 123 6.86 -5.98 -4.39
CA SER A 123 5.98 -4.82 -4.23
C SER A 123 5.15 -4.53 -5.48
N ILE A 124 5.68 -4.78 -6.68
CA ILE A 124 4.96 -4.59 -7.95
C ILE A 124 3.85 -5.60 -8.10
N TYR A 125 4.17 -6.89 -7.92
CA TYR A 125 3.19 -7.95 -8.02
C TYR A 125 2.10 -7.82 -6.96
N LEU A 126 2.47 -7.50 -5.72
CA LEU A 126 1.49 -7.33 -4.65
C LEU A 126 0.57 -6.12 -4.88
N GLU A 127 1.09 -4.99 -5.37
CA GLU A 127 0.27 -3.80 -5.65
C GLU A 127 -0.84 -4.10 -6.67
N SER A 128 -0.54 -4.90 -7.71
CA SER A 128 -1.50 -5.26 -8.75
C SER A 128 -2.75 -6.00 -8.22
N VAL A 129 -2.63 -6.66 -7.06
CA VAL A 129 -3.70 -7.45 -6.45
C VAL A 129 -4.14 -6.91 -5.08
N ALA A 130 -3.51 -5.85 -4.56
CA ALA A 130 -3.76 -5.32 -3.22
C ALA A 130 -5.19 -4.81 -3.01
N ILE A 131 -5.89 -4.44 -4.09
CA ILE A 131 -7.28 -3.95 -4.05
C ILE A 131 -8.32 -5.07 -3.93
N LEU A 132 -7.95 -6.34 -4.15
CA LEU A 132 -8.91 -7.45 -4.17
C LEU A 132 -9.73 -7.57 -2.88
N PRO A 133 -9.15 -7.53 -1.65
CA PRO A 133 -9.96 -7.57 -0.43
C PRO A 133 -11.07 -6.51 -0.38
N GLN A 134 -10.81 -5.29 -0.85
CA GLN A 134 -11.81 -4.23 -0.94
C GLN A 134 -12.92 -4.53 -1.95
N LEU A 135 -12.62 -5.17 -3.08
CA LEU A 135 -13.60 -5.54 -4.10
C LEU A 135 -14.48 -6.72 -3.68
N PHE A 136 -13.94 -7.61 -2.84
CA PHE A 136 -14.65 -8.77 -2.28
C PHE A 136 -15.29 -8.50 -0.92
N MET A 137 -15.20 -7.27 -0.41
CA MET A 137 -15.87 -6.85 0.82
C MET A 137 -17.35 -6.64 0.51
N SER A 138 -18.13 -7.72 0.64
CA SER A 138 -19.59 -7.78 0.47
C SER A 138 -20.29 -7.92 1.80
#